data_AF-A0A2U1WSN4-F1
#
_entry.id   AF-A0A2U1WSN4-F1
#
_cell.length_a   1.000
_cell.length_b   1.000
_cell.length_c   1.000
_cell.angle_alpha   90.00
_cell.angle_beta   90.00
_cell.angle_gamma   90.00
#
_symmetry.space_group_name_H-M   'P 1'
#
loop_
_entity.id
_entity.type
_entity.pdbx_description
1 polymer ?
#
loop_
_entity_poly.entity_id
_entity_poly.type
_entity_poly.pdbx_seq_one_letter_code
_entity_poly.pdbx_strand_id
1 'polypeptide(L)'
;MKELRCLVFTEQEVVKAVLDRRRKVRDAMPIGTVQGVVYTMSYDTVTTTIRIIDDHGGDQSLMLGPTEVAAALVGYCMGRRVPLPVDADKCLHLINGALTLMITMNFKKAPRMVAETHTATHAAEQPTRLAS
;
A
#
# COMPACT_ATOMS: atom_id res chain seq x y z
N MET A 1 -9.73 -11.05 11.36
CA MET A 1 -8.50 -11.40 10.60
C MET A 1 -7.88 -10.11 10.08
N LYS A 2 -6.58 -9.89 10.28
CA LYS A 2 -5.82 -8.75 9.76
C LYS A 2 -4.95 -9.26 8.61
N GLU A 3 -4.86 -8.51 7.51
CA GLU A 3 -4.11 -8.91 6.32
C GLU A 3 -3.06 -7.85 5.96
N LEU A 4 -1.84 -8.32 5.67
CA LEU A 4 -0.70 -7.51 5.26
C LEU A 4 -0.21 -8.01 3.90
N ARG A 5 0.01 -7.10 2.95
CA ARG A 5 0.64 -7.39 1.66
C ARG A 5 1.84 -6.47 1.46
N CYS A 6 2.98 -7.05 1.09
CA CYS A 6 4.19 -6.33 0.73
C CYS A 6 4.46 -6.54 -0.76
N LEU A 7 4.44 -5.46 -1.54
CA LEU A 7 4.85 -5.47 -2.93
C LEU A 7 6.24 -4.88 -3.01
N VAL A 8 7.24 -5.70 -3.33
CA VAL A 8 8.63 -5.30 -3.44
C VAL A 8 8.93 -4.98 -4.90
N PHE A 9 9.54 -3.83 -5.16
CA PHE A 9 9.80 -3.34 -6.51
C PHE A 9 11.28 -3.35 -6.81
N THR A 10 11.63 -3.65 -8.07
CA THR A 10 12.99 -3.41 -8.56
C THR A 10 13.18 -1.92 -8.88
N GLU A 11 14.43 -1.45 -8.92
CA GLU A 11 14.73 -0.05 -9.27
C GLU A 11 14.13 0.37 -10.62
N GLN A 12 14.17 -0.52 -11.63
CA GLN A 12 13.59 -0.26 -12.94
C GLN A 12 12.09 -0.03 -12.87
N GLU A 13 11.39 -0.77 -12.01
CA GLU A 13 9.95 -0.62 -11.82
C GLU A 13 9.61 0.69 -11.10
N VAL A 14 10.42 1.07 -10.09
CA VAL A 14 10.29 2.35 -9.39
C VAL A 14 10.49 3.51 -10.37
N VAL A 15 11.56 3.48 -11.17
CA VAL A 15 11.85 4.49 -12.19
C VAL A 15 10.69 4.56 -13.18
N LYS A 16 10.27 3.44 -13.76
CA LYS A 16 9.16 3.40 -14.72
C LYS A 16 7.87 3.97 -14.13
N ALA A 17 7.51 3.58 -12.92
CA ALA A 17 6.32 4.06 -12.22
C ALA A 17 6.33 5.60 -12.05
N VAL A 18 7.47 6.15 -11.59
CA VAL A 18 7.64 7.59 -11.38
C VAL A 18 7.59 8.34 -12.71
N LEU A 19 8.31 7.86 -13.73
CA LEU A 19 8.30 8.45 -15.08
C LEU A 19 6.89 8.50 -15.65
N ASP A 20 6.15 7.38 -15.58
CA ASP A 20 4.78 7.28 -16.10
C ASP A 20 3.82 8.21 -15.34
N ARG A 21 3.96 8.34 -14.01
CA ARG A 21 3.16 9.29 -13.21
C ARG A 21 3.43 10.72 -13.63
N ARG A 22 4.70 11.15 -13.66
CA ARG A 22 5.08 12.52 -14.00
C ARG A 22 4.64 12.92 -15.40
N ARG A 23 4.76 12.00 -16.37
CA ARG A 23 4.20 12.20 -17.72
C ARG A 23 2.69 12.46 -17.70
N LYS A 24 1.94 11.72 -16.88
CA LYS A 24 0.48 11.90 -16.75
C LYS A 24 0.10 13.24 -16.11
N VAL A 25 0.86 13.68 -15.11
CA VAL A 25 0.59 14.96 -14.41
C VAL A 25 1.32 16.16 -15.02
N ARG A 26 2.06 15.95 -16.11
CA ARG A 26 2.87 16.97 -16.82
C ARG A 26 3.93 17.65 -15.96
N ASP A 27 4.48 16.92 -14.99
CA ASP A 27 5.61 17.37 -14.20
C ASP A 27 6.91 17.26 -15.01
N ALA A 28 7.81 18.22 -14.79
CA ALA A 28 9.12 18.24 -15.44
C ALA A 28 9.93 16.98 -15.09
N MET A 29 10.63 16.45 -16.11
CA MET A 29 11.59 15.38 -15.96
C MET A 29 12.97 15.90 -16.35
N PRO A 30 14.02 15.62 -15.56
CA PRO A 30 15.38 15.90 -15.98
C PRO A 30 15.70 15.11 -17.26
N ILE A 31 16.49 15.72 -18.14
CA ILE A 31 16.96 15.08 -19.37
C ILE A 31 18.27 14.35 -19.03
N GLY A 32 18.40 13.11 -19.50
CA GLY A 32 19.59 12.30 -19.30
C GLY A 32 19.30 10.82 -19.10
N THR A 33 20.32 10.09 -18.67
CA THR A 33 20.29 8.65 -18.42
C THR A 33 20.22 8.36 -16.92
N VAL A 34 19.25 7.55 -16.50
CA VAL A 34 19.14 7.10 -15.10
C VAL A 34 20.30 6.16 -14.78
N GLN A 35 21.08 6.50 -13.74
CA GLN A 35 22.18 5.67 -13.24
C GLN A 35 21.75 4.71 -12.14
N GLY A 36 20.73 5.09 -11.36
CA GLY A 36 20.25 4.26 -10.25
C GLY A 36 19.32 5.01 -9.32
N VAL A 37 18.85 4.29 -8.30
CA VAL A 37 17.95 4.82 -7.27
C VAL A 37 18.59 4.67 -5.89
N VAL A 38 18.57 5.76 -5.13
CA VAL A 38 19.02 5.77 -3.73
C VAL A 38 17.82 6.00 -2.83
N TYR A 39 17.70 5.20 -1.79
CA TYR A 39 16.67 5.36 -0.76
C TYR A 39 17.30 5.82 0.55
N THR A 40 16.69 6.81 1.18
CA THR A 40 17.07 7.27 2.52
C THR A 40 15.88 7.22 3.44
N MET A 41 16.06 6.65 4.62
CA MET A 41 15.03 6.58 5.65
C MET A 41 15.31 7.64 6.73
N SER A 42 14.34 8.51 6.99
CA SER A 42 14.41 9.51 8.05
C SER A 42 13.07 9.56 8.79
N TYR A 43 13.09 9.38 10.12
CA TYR A 43 11.88 9.38 10.97
C TYR A 43 10.72 8.56 10.36
N ASP A 44 11.00 7.30 10.00
CA ASP A 44 10.06 6.36 9.35
C ASP A 44 9.51 6.77 7.98
N THR A 45 10.10 7.80 7.36
CA THR A 45 9.73 8.27 6.04
C THR A 45 10.80 7.90 5.01
N VAL A 46 10.38 7.16 3.98
CA VAL A 46 11.24 6.83 2.84
C VAL A 46 11.28 8.01 1.87
N THR A 47 12.47 8.53 1.62
CA THR A 47 12.75 9.47 0.54
C THR A 47 13.48 8.74 -0.58
N THR A 48 13.07 9.00 -1.83
CA THR A 48 13.64 8.36 -3.02
C THR A 48 14.38 9.39 -3.85
N THR A 49 15.62 9.09 -4.22
CA THR A 49 16.43 9.93 -5.09
C THR A 49 16.82 9.14 -6.33
N ILE A 50 16.43 9.62 -7.52
CA ILE A 50 16.87 9.05 -8.80
C ILE A 50 18.10 9.83 -9.26
N ARG A 51 19.22 9.13 -9.51
CA ARG A 51 20.44 9.74 -10.07
C ARG A 51 20.39 9.69 -11.59
N ILE A 52 20.72 10.80 -12.23
CA ILE A 52 20.58 11.03 -13.66
C ILE A 52 21.86 11.70 -14.15
N ILE A 53 22.51 11.12 -15.16
CA ILE A 53 23.61 11.78 -15.87
C ILE A 53 23.02 12.47 -17.08
N ASP A 54 23.18 13.79 -17.16
CA ASP A 54 22.74 14.57 -18.32
C ASP A 54 23.61 14.29 -19.56
N ASP A 55 23.18 14.79 -20.71
CA ASP A 55 23.86 14.55 -21.99
C ASP A 55 25.24 15.22 -22.08
N HIS A 56 25.59 16.08 -21.11
CA HIS A 56 26.89 16.73 -20.97
C HIS A 56 27.79 16.05 -19.91
N GLY A 57 27.34 14.95 -19.30
CA GLY A 57 28.07 14.22 -18.27
C GLY A 57 27.90 14.78 -16.86
N GLY A 58 27.01 15.75 -16.65
CA GLY A 58 26.67 16.31 -15.34
C GLY A 58 25.83 15.36 -14.50
N ASP A 59 26.15 15.23 -13.22
CA ASP A 59 25.35 14.46 -12.26
C ASP A 59 24.20 15.31 -11.72
N GLN A 60 22.99 14.88 -12.02
CA GLN A 60 21.74 15.46 -11.55
C GLN A 60 21.00 14.46 -10.67
N SER A 61 20.30 14.97 -9.67
CA SER A 61 19.48 14.14 -8.79
C SER A 61 18.04 14.63 -8.75
N LEU A 62 17.12 13.69 -8.83
CA LEU A 62 15.70 13.94 -8.68
C LEU A 62 15.23 13.37 -7.34
N MET A 63 14.99 14.25 -6.38
CA MET A 63 14.41 13.90 -5.10
C MET A 63 12.88 13.82 -5.21
N LEU A 64 12.32 12.73 -4.68
CA LEU A 64 10.91 12.41 -4.74
C LEU A 64 10.38 12.18 -3.34
N GLY A 65 9.23 12.81 -3.05
CA GLY A 65 8.55 12.64 -1.78
C GLY A 65 7.85 11.29 -1.67
N PRO A 66 7.61 10.78 -0.44
CA PRO A 66 6.98 9.48 -0.20
C PRO A 66 5.60 9.38 -0.85
N THR A 67 4.80 10.44 -0.79
CA THR A 67 3.44 10.48 -1.36
C THR A 67 3.45 10.39 -2.88
N GLU A 68 4.40 11.08 -3.53
CA GLU A 68 4.57 11.02 -4.99
C GLU A 68 4.92 9.61 -5.43
N VAL A 69 5.89 8.99 -4.76
CA VAL A 69 6.36 7.64 -5.08
C VAL A 69 5.28 6.59 -4.79
N ALA A 70 4.57 6.68 -3.66
CA ALA A 70 3.46 5.79 -3.35
C ALA A 70 2.35 5.85 -4.41
N ALA A 71 1.96 7.07 -4.83
CA ALA A 71 0.98 7.25 -5.90
C ALA A 71 1.46 6.68 -7.24
N ALA A 72 2.75 6.84 -7.56
CA ALA A 72 3.35 6.28 -8.76
C ALA A 72 3.27 4.74 -8.76
N LEU A 73 3.65 4.09 -7.66
CA LEU A 73 3.62 2.64 -7.51
C LEU A 73 2.19 2.08 -7.54
N VAL A 74 1.23 2.77 -6.92
CA VAL A 74 -0.19 2.41 -7.03
C VAL A 74 -0.65 2.44 -8.49
N GLY A 75 -0.34 3.53 -9.21
CA GLY A 75 -0.67 3.65 -10.63
C GLY A 75 -0.01 2.58 -11.50
N TYR A 76 1.23 2.20 -11.16
CA TYR A 76 1.96 1.13 -11.81
C TYR A 76 1.30 -0.24 -11.61
N CYS A 77 0.92 -0.58 -10.37
CA CYS A 77 0.18 -1.79 -10.05
C CYS A 77 -1.18 -1.84 -10.76
N MET A 78 -1.92 -0.72 -10.81
CA MET A 78 -3.18 -0.61 -11.55
C MET A 78 -2.98 -0.90 -13.04
N GLY A 79 -1.95 -0.32 -13.66
CA GLY A 79 -1.60 -0.56 -15.07
C GLY A 79 -1.26 -2.02 -15.37
N ARG A 80 -0.73 -2.74 -14.39
CA ARG A 80 -0.43 -4.18 -14.47
C ARG A 80 -1.54 -5.10 -13.96
N ARG A 81 -2.70 -4.54 -13.61
CA ARG A 81 -3.85 -5.29 -13.05
C ARG A 81 -3.49 -6.09 -11.79
N VAL A 82 -2.52 -5.61 -11.01
CA VAL A 82 -2.24 -6.15 -9.67
C VAL A 82 -3.40 -5.72 -8.76
N PRO A 83 -4.14 -6.65 -8.14
CA PRO A 83 -5.30 -6.30 -7.32
C PRO A 83 -4.87 -5.50 -6.10
N LEU A 84 -5.30 -4.24 -6.04
CA LEU A 84 -5.08 -3.33 -4.91
C LEU A 84 -6.38 -3.12 -4.16
N PRO A 85 -6.40 -3.39 -2.84
CA PRO A 85 -7.54 -3.05 -2.01
C PRO A 85 -7.79 -1.54 -1.95
N VAL A 86 -9.04 -1.15 -2.17
CA VAL A 86 -9.48 0.25 -2.07
C VAL A 86 -9.36 0.71 -0.61
N ASP A 87 -10.00 -0.03 0.31
CA ASP A 87 -10.03 0.25 1.74
C ASP A 87 -8.82 -0.36 2.46
N ALA A 88 -7.64 0.20 2.22
CA ALA A 88 -6.41 -0.20 2.89
C ALA A 88 -5.47 0.99 3.10
N ASP A 89 -4.77 0.97 4.24
CA ASP A 89 -3.66 1.90 4.48
C ASP A 89 -2.46 1.45 3.62
N LYS A 90 -1.80 2.40 2.96
CA LYS A 90 -0.69 2.17 2.03
C LYS A 90 0.48 3.06 2.43
N CYS A 91 1.66 2.49 2.62
CA CYS A 91 2.86 3.20 3.03
C CYS A 91 4.12 2.60 2.38
N LEU A 92 5.17 3.39 2.29
CA LEU A 92 6.46 2.97 1.74
C LEU A 92 7.36 2.47 2.86
N HIS A 93 8.02 1.35 2.61
CA HIS A 93 9.04 0.77 3.47
C HIS A 93 10.23 0.30 2.64
N LEU A 94 11.35 0.07 3.30
CA LEU A 94 12.51 -0.60 2.71
C LEU A 94 12.62 -2.00 3.31
N ILE A 95 12.62 -3.02 2.46
CA ILE A 95 12.88 -4.41 2.86
C ILE A 95 14.13 -4.85 2.10
N ASN A 96 15.20 -5.18 2.83
CA ASN A 96 16.50 -5.53 2.25
C ASN A 96 17.01 -4.51 1.21
N GLY A 97 16.82 -3.22 1.48
CA GLY A 97 17.23 -2.12 0.58
C GLY A 97 16.30 -1.90 -0.63
N ALA A 98 15.31 -2.77 -0.86
CA ALA A 98 14.35 -2.61 -1.92
C ALA A 98 13.12 -1.82 -1.47
N LEU A 99 12.65 -0.92 -2.33
CA LEU A 99 11.44 -0.15 -2.09
C LEU A 99 10.21 -1.07 -2.10
N THR A 100 9.43 -0.99 -1.03
CA THR A 100 8.27 -1.83 -0.79
C THR A 100 7.03 -0.98 -0.56
N LEU A 101 5.94 -1.27 -1.26
CA LEU A 101 4.61 -0.76 -0.93
C LEU A 101 3.96 -1.74 0.06
N MET A 102 3.82 -1.31 1.30
CA MET A 102 3.15 -2.06 2.35
C MET A 102 1.68 -1.67 2.41
N ILE A 103 0.80 -2.67 2.34
CA ILE A 103 -0.65 -2.50 2.30
C ILE A 103 -1.25 -3.26 3.49
N THR A 104 -1.93 -2.56 4.39
CA THR A 104 -2.58 -3.15 5.57
C THR A 104 -4.11 -3.05 5.47
N MET A 105 -4.78 -4.20 5.67
CA MET A 105 -6.24 -4.32 5.60
C MET A 105 -6.80 -4.78 6.95
N ASN A 106 -7.88 -4.14 7.38
CA ASN A 106 -8.55 -4.43 8.66
C ASN A 106 -7.69 -4.22 9.91
N PHE A 107 -6.58 -3.48 9.83
CA PHE A 107 -5.73 -3.18 10.99
C PHE A 107 -6.37 -2.18 11.96
N LYS A 108 -7.23 -1.28 11.45
CA LYS A 108 -7.92 -0.22 12.22
C LYS A 108 -9.43 -0.47 12.44
N LYS A 109 -10.01 -1.55 11.90
CA LYS A 109 -11.44 -1.85 12.10
C LYS A 109 -11.66 -2.57 13.43
N ALA A 110 -12.52 -2.03 14.29
CA ALA A 110 -12.95 -2.71 15.51
C ALA A 110 -13.66 -4.03 15.16
N PRO A 111 -13.44 -5.11 15.94
CA PRO A 111 -14.15 -6.37 15.72
C PRO A 111 -15.66 -6.14 15.83
N ARG A 112 -16.44 -6.53 14.81
CA ARG A 112 -17.88 -6.64 14.98
C ARG A 112 -18.15 -7.91 15.76
N MET A 113 -18.51 -7.78 17.03
CA MET A 113 -19.01 -8.91 17.82
C MET A 113 -20.43 -9.21 17.38
N VAL A 114 -20.69 -10.44 16.95
CA VAL A 114 -22.04 -10.94 16.74
C VAL A 114 -22.48 -11.53 18.08
N ALA A 115 -23.42 -10.87 18.75
CA ALA A 115 -24.05 -11.45 19.93
C ALA A 115 -24.98 -12.57 19.45
N GLU A 116 -24.63 -13.82 19.76
CA GLU A 116 -25.54 -14.95 19.59
C GLU A 116 -26.78 -14.71 20.46
N THR A 117 -27.90 -14.42 19.81
CA THR A 117 -29.18 -14.31 20.52
C THR A 117 -29.64 -15.74 20.81
N HIS A 118 -29.24 -16.28 21.96
CA HIS A 118 -29.82 -17.52 22.48
C HIS A 118 -31.26 -17.23 22.91
N THR A 119 -32.22 -17.52 22.04
CA THR A 119 -33.64 -17.51 22.38
C THR A 119 -33.92 -18.73 23.27
N ALA A 120 -33.91 -18.54 24.59
CA ALA A 120 -34.35 -19.54 25.54
C ALA A 120 -35.88 -19.63 25.51
N THR A 121 -36.42 -20.59 24.74
CA THR A 121 -37.83 -20.97 24.79
C THR A 121 -38.07 -21.78 26.06
N HIS A 122 -38.50 -21.12 27.13
CA HIS A 122 -39.04 -21.78 28.31
C HIS A 122 -40.51 -22.14 28.04
N ALA A 123 -40.77 -23.36 27.56
CA ALA A 123 -42.12 -23.93 27.55
C ALA A 123 -42.37 -24.56 28.93
N ALA A 124 -43.25 -23.94 29.72
CA ALA A 124 -43.70 -24.46 31.01
C ALA A 124 -44.68 -25.64 30.79
N GLU A 125 -44.33 -26.80 31.35
CA GLU A 125 -45.22 -27.95 31.53
C GLU A 125 -46.41 -27.59 32.45
N GLN A 126 -47.63 -27.87 32.00
CA GLN A 126 -48.83 -27.88 32.85
C GLN A 126 -49.03 -29.27 33.45
N PRO A 127 -49.32 -29.40 34.76
CA PRO A 127 -49.58 -30.69 35.38
C PRO A 127 -51.02 -31.19 35.12
N THR A 128 -51.06 -32.48 34.84
CA THR A 128 -52.17 -33.45 34.75
C THR A 128 -53.38 -33.16 35.65
N ARG A 129 -54.58 -33.06 35.07
CA ARG A 129 -55.85 -33.23 35.81
C ARG A 129 -56.26 -34.70 35.83
N LEU A 130 -56.24 -35.28 37.03
CA LEU A 130 -56.92 -36.51 37.40
C LEU A 130 -58.20 -36.10 38.14
N ALA A 131 -59.38 -36.45 37.63
CA ALA A 131 -60.61 -36.52 38.43
C ALA A 131 -61.65 -37.39 37.69
N SER A 132 -61.90 -38.53 38.34
CA SER A 132 -63.10 -39.37 38.45
C SER A 132 -64.35 -39.03 37.65
#